data_AF-A0A382I525-F1
#
_entry.id   AF-A0A382I525-F1
#
_cell.length_a   1.000
_cell.length_b   1.000
_cell.length_c   1.000
_cell.angle_alpha   90.00
_cell.angle_beta   90.00
_cell.angle_gamma   90.00
#
_symmetry.space_group_name_H-M   'P 1'
#
loop_
_entity.id
_entity.type
_entity.pdbx_description
1 polymer ?
#
loop_
_entity_poly.entity_id
_entity_poly.type
_entity_poly.pdbx_seq_one_letter_code
_entity_poly.pdbx_strand_id
1 'polypeptide(L)'
;MDQPKQDIPVALGGAPVFVQTGGSEGELDQWQQVTEEEAQVAYDMTLRNELSGGTSTVRDFEETWRKRFGSRFAITVINGTSALHSAMFGLGVGPEDEVIVPTYTWICSI
;
A
#
# COMPACT_ATOMS: atom_id res chain seq x y z
N MET A 1 -33.58 3.59 -34.53
CA MET A 1 -32.45 3.06 -33.76
C MET A 1 -32.94 2.97 -32.33
N ASP A 2 -33.18 1.75 -31.85
CA ASP A 2 -33.91 1.48 -30.60
C ASP A 2 -33.07 1.91 -29.40
N GLN A 3 -33.66 2.66 -28.46
CA GLN A 3 -32.94 3.08 -27.26
C GLN A 3 -32.69 1.87 -26.34
N PRO A 4 -31.49 1.73 -25.75
CA PRO A 4 -31.19 0.61 -24.87
C PRO A 4 -32.11 0.62 -23.64
N LYS A 5 -32.76 -0.51 -23.38
CA LYS A 5 -33.69 -0.69 -22.24
C LYS A 5 -32.86 -0.71 -20.95
N GLN A 6 -33.19 0.18 -20.01
CA GLN A 6 -32.40 0.40 -18.78
C GLN A 6 -32.50 -0.73 -17.76
N ASP A 7 -33.53 -1.59 -17.85
CA ASP A 7 -33.88 -2.56 -16.80
C ASP A 7 -33.49 -4.01 -17.10
N ILE A 8 -32.71 -4.29 -18.15
CA ILE A 8 -32.27 -5.65 -18.48
C ILE A 8 -30.74 -5.78 -18.41
N PRO A 9 -30.19 -6.97 -18.11
CA PRO A 9 -28.74 -7.18 -18.11
C PRO A 9 -28.08 -6.82 -19.45
N VAL A 10 -26.84 -6.32 -19.39
CA VAL A 10 -26.03 -5.94 -20.57
C VAL A 10 -25.89 -7.11 -21.55
N ALA A 11 -25.68 -8.33 -21.05
CA ALA A 11 -25.58 -9.55 -21.85
C ALA A 11 -26.85 -9.83 -22.70
N LEU A 12 -27.98 -9.20 -22.37
CA LEU A 12 -29.27 -9.31 -23.07
C LEU A 12 -29.65 -8.04 -23.84
N GLY A 13 -28.70 -7.11 -24.04
CA GLY A 13 -28.92 -5.87 -24.79
C GLY A 13 -29.36 -4.66 -23.97
N GLY A 14 -29.22 -4.72 -22.63
CA GLY A 14 -29.48 -3.59 -21.75
C GLY A 14 -28.33 -2.58 -21.67
N ALA A 15 -28.59 -1.44 -21.05
CA ALA A 15 -27.59 -0.38 -20.88
C ALA A 15 -26.48 -0.80 -19.87
N PRO A 16 -25.20 -0.49 -20.13
CA PRO A 16 -24.13 -0.72 -19.17
C PRO A 16 -24.35 0.07 -17.89
N VAL A 17 -24.31 -0.62 -16.74
CA VAL A 17 -24.45 -0.02 -15.41
C VAL A 17 -23.20 0.77 -15.01
N PHE A 18 -22.05 0.40 -15.56
CA PHE A 18 -20.79 1.13 -15.40
C PHE A 18 -20.26 1.51 -16.77
N VAL A 19 -19.99 2.80 -16.95
CA VAL A 19 -19.28 3.33 -18.11
C VAL A 19 -17.93 3.80 -17.59
N GLN A 20 -16.84 3.25 -18.14
CA GLN A 20 -15.49 3.72 -17.82
C GLN A 20 -15.37 5.18 -18.30
N THR A 21 -15.53 6.13 -17.39
CA THR A 21 -15.46 7.57 -17.70
C THR A 21 -14.03 8.13 -17.66
N GLY A 22 -13.08 7.36 -17.13
CA GLY A 22 -11.66 7.71 -17.12
C GLY A 22 -10.91 7.00 -18.25
N GLY A 23 -10.26 7.76 -19.12
CA GLY A 23 -9.16 7.23 -19.94
C GLY A 23 -7.92 7.04 -19.09
N SER A 24 -7.02 6.13 -19.47
CA SER A 24 -5.64 6.23 -19.00
C SER A 24 -5.07 7.50 -19.61
N GLU A 25 -4.87 8.55 -18.82
CA GLU A 25 -4.04 9.66 -19.27
C GLU A 25 -2.67 9.06 -19.61
N GLY A 26 -2.23 9.27 -20.86
CA GLY A 26 -0.87 8.90 -21.24
C GLY A 26 0.10 9.57 -20.27
N GLU A 27 1.14 8.82 -19.87
CA GLU A 27 2.15 9.21 -18.88
C GLU A 27 1.77 8.99 -17.40
N LEU A 28 1.22 7.82 -17.05
CA LEU A 28 1.13 7.38 -15.65
C LEU A 28 2.50 7.07 -15.00
N ASP A 29 3.60 7.17 -15.75
CA ASP A 29 4.91 6.63 -15.36
C ASP A 29 6.03 7.70 -15.37
N GLN A 30 5.72 8.90 -14.87
CA GLN A 30 6.73 9.95 -14.63
C GLN A 30 7.33 9.91 -13.21
N TRP A 31 7.00 8.89 -12.40
CA TRP A 31 7.43 8.85 -11.01
C TRP A 31 8.94 8.54 -10.92
N GLN A 32 9.76 9.53 -10.56
CA GLN A 32 11.13 9.28 -10.12
C GLN A 32 11.11 8.74 -8.69
N GLN A 33 11.30 7.43 -8.55
CA GLN A 33 11.14 6.73 -7.26
C GLN A 33 12.24 7.05 -6.24
N VAL A 34 13.42 7.42 -6.72
CA VAL A 34 14.62 7.67 -5.92
C VAL A 34 15.31 8.90 -6.49
N THR A 35 15.49 9.92 -5.65
CA THR A 35 16.24 11.13 -6.00
C THR A 35 17.67 11.04 -5.46
N GLU A 36 18.48 12.07 -5.72
CA GLU A 36 19.83 12.20 -5.15
C GLU A 36 19.79 12.16 -3.61
N GLU A 37 18.73 12.71 -2.99
CA GLU A 37 18.59 12.74 -1.53
C GLU A 37 18.48 11.32 -0.96
N GLU A 38 17.62 10.46 -1.53
CA GLU A 38 17.51 9.07 -1.09
C GLU A 38 18.78 8.27 -1.39
N ALA A 39 19.44 8.51 -2.52
CA ALA A 39 20.69 7.84 -2.88
C ALA A 39 21.83 8.19 -1.91
N GLN A 40 21.92 9.46 -1.50
CA GLN A 40 22.94 9.92 -0.55
C GLN A 40 22.77 9.25 0.83
N VAL A 41 21.54 9.04 1.30
CA VAL A 41 21.29 8.32 2.56
C VAL A 41 21.85 6.90 2.51
N ALA A 42 21.62 6.17 1.42
CA ALA A 42 22.14 4.81 1.24
C ALA A 42 23.68 4.78 1.17
N TYR A 43 24.29 5.77 0.48
CA TYR A 43 25.74 5.93 0.42
C TYR A 43 26.34 6.18 1.82
N ASP A 44 25.79 7.13 2.57
CA ASP A 44 26.28 7.50 3.91
C ASP A 44 26.12 6.36 4.91
N MET A 45 25.01 5.62 4.86
CA MET A 45 24.83 4.41 5.67
C MET A 45 25.88 3.35 5.34
N THR A 46 26.20 3.17 4.06
CA THR A 46 27.22 2.21 3.62
C THR A 46 28.60 2.57 4.18
N LEU A 47 29.01 3.83 4.11
CA LEU A 47 30.30 4.28 4.66
C LEU A 47 30.36 4.19 6.20
N ARG A 48 29.21 4.31 6.88
CA ARG A 48 29.09 4.09 8.33
C ARG A 48 29.00 2.61 8.73
N ASN A 49 29.02 1.68 7.77
CA ASN A 49 28.82 0.24 7.98
C ASN A 49 27.46 -0.10 8.62
N GLU A 50 26.44 0.72 8.34
CA GLU A 50 25.06 0.58 8.81
C GLU A 50 24.22 -0.29 7.85
N LEU A 51 24.62 -1.55 7.67
CA LEU A 51 24.05 -2.45 6.62
C LEU A 51 22.93 -3.38 7.12
N SER A 52 22.43 -3.17 8.34
CA SER A 52 21.37 -3.99 8.94
C SER A 52 20.30 -3.11 9.59
N GLY A 53 19.22 -3.72 10.09
CA GLY A 53 18.13 -2.99 10.73
C GLY A 53 18.54 -2.35 12.07
N GLY A 54 17.74 -1.38 12.53
CA GLY A 54 17.87 -0.78 13.86
C GLY A 54 18.92 0.33 13.99
N THR A 55 19.39 0.88 12.87
CA THR A 55 20.34 2.00 12.82
C THR A 55 19.69 3.31 13.27
N SER A 56 20.50 4.33 13.59
CA SER A 56 19.96 5.66 13.92
C SER A 56 19.12 6.24 12.78
N THR A 57 19.56 6.03 11.54
CA THR A 57 18.83 6.44 10.32
C THR A 57 17.40 5.86 10.29
N VAL A 58 17.24 4.58 10.65
CA VAL A 58 15.92 3.94 10.75
C VAL A 58 15.10 4.51 11.91
N ARG A 59 15.72 4.81 13.06
CA ARG A 59 15.03 5.41 14.21
C ARG A 59 14.53 6.82 13.91
N ASP A 60 15.30 7.63 13.18
CA ASP A 60 14.89 8.96 12.76
C ASP A 60 13.72 8.91 11.75
N PHE A 61 13.72 7.89 10.89
CA PHE A 61 12.58 7.63 10.00
C PHE A 61 11.32 7.23 10.77
N GLU A 62 11.43 6.30 11.73
CA GLU A 62 10.32 5.91 12.62
C GLU A 62 9.78 7.12 13.41
N GLU A 63 10.66 7.99 13.90
CA GLU A 63 10.30 9.23 14.59
C GLU A 63 9.49 10.17 13.71
N THR A 64 9.95 10.36 12.47
CA THR A 64 9.26 11.19 11.47
C THR A 64 7.88 10.63 11.17
N TRP A 65 7.73 9.30 11.08
CA TRP A 65 6.44 8.64 10.90
C TRP A 65 5.50 8.80 12.09
N ARG A 66 6.00 8.65 13.32
CA ARG A 66 5.21 8.90 14.55
C ARG A 66 4.62 10.31 14.53
N LYS A 67 5.45 11.31 14.21
CA LYS A 67 5.03 12.72 14.12
C LYS A 67 4.01 12.94 12.99
N ARG A 68 4.29 12.38 11.81
CA ARG A 68 3.43 12.55 10.62
C ARG A 68 2.02 12.00 10.83
N PHE A 69 1.90 10.84 11.46
CA PHE A 69 0.62 10.14 11.63
C PHE A 69 0.00 10.30 13.02
N GLY A 70 0.68 10.99 13.95
CA GLY A 70 0.21 11.15 15.32
C GLY A 70 0.18 9.84 16.12
N SER A 71 0.99 8.86 15.75
CA SER A 71 1.04 7.57 16.43
C SER A 71 2.02 7.58 17.61
N ARG A 72 1.70 6.81 18.66
CA ARG A 72 2.62 6.65 19.80
C ARG A 72 3.89 5.89 19.40
N PHE A 73 3.73 4.89 18.53
CA PHE A 73 4.80 4.00 18.07
C PHE A 73 4.79 3.88 16.54
N ALA A 74 5.96 3.60 15.97
CA ALA A 74 6.14 3.20 14.58
C ALA A 74 7.25 2.15 14.54
N ILE A 75 7.05 1.08 13.78
CA ILE A 75 8.02 0.00 13.61
C ILE A 75 8.19 -0.22 12.11
N THR A 76 9.42 -0.07 11.63
CA THR A 76 9.77 -0.36 10.24
C THR A 76 9.92 -1.85 9.99
N VAL A 77 9.44 -2.29 8.84
CA VAL A 77 9.57 -3.66 8.33
C VAL A 77 9.82 -3.59 6.83
N ILE A 78 10.19 -4.73 6.23
CA ILE A 78 10.66 -4.79 4.84
C ILE A 78 9.57 -4.47 3.80
N ASN A 79 8.28 -4.65 4.11
CA ASN A 79 7.16 -4.32 3.23
C ASN A 79 5.80 -4.32 3.97
N GLY A 80 4.74 -3.95 3.26
CA GLY A 80 3.36 -3.90 3.80
C GLY A 80 2.83 -5.28 4.25
N THR A 81 3.10 -6.36 3.51
CA THR A 81 2.68 -7.71 3.91
C THR A 81 3.29 -8.12 5.24
N SER A 82 4.58 -7.83 5.45
CA SER A 82 5.27 -8.10 6.72
C SER A 82 4.73 -7.24 7.85
N ALA A 83 4.25 -6.02 7.55
CA ALA A 83 3.65 -5.13 8.53
C ALA A 83 2.32 -5.70 9.04
N LEU A 84 1.45 -6.12 8.11
CA LEU A 84 0.17 -6.75 8.43
C LEU A 84 0.39 -8.05 9.20
N HIS A 85 1.24 -8.94 8.70
CA HIS A 85 1.54 -10.20 9.37
C HIS A 85 2.10 -9.99 10.79
N SER A 86 3.00 -9.02 10.99
CA SER A 86 3.52 -8.67 12.32
C SER A 86 2.44 -8.11 13.24
N ALA A 87 1.50 -7.33 12.71
CA ALA A 87 0.36 -6.81 13.46
C ALA A 87 -0.57 -7.94 13.90
N MET A 88 -0.89 -8.88 13.02
CA MET A 88 -1.72 -10.05 13.33
C MET A 88 -1.08 -10.92 14.42
N PHE A 89 0.24 -11.14 14.31
CA PHE A 89 1.02 -11.81 15.36
C PHE A 89 0.95 -11.04 16.69
N GLY A 90 1.14 -9.73 16.67
CA GLY A 90 1.08 -8.89 17.87
C GLY A 90 -0.30 -8.83 18.53
N LEU A 91 -1.37 -9.00 17.75
CA LEU A 91 -2.75 -9.13 18.24
C LEU A 91 -3.06 -10.54 18.79
N GLY A 92 -2.21 -11.53 18.50
CA GLY A 92 -2.40 -12.91 18.93
C GLY A 92 -3.36 -13.71 18.06
N VAL A 93 -3.59 -13.28 16.81
CA VAL A 93 -4.49 -13.99 15.88
C VAL A 93 -3.92 -15.37 15.54
N GLY A 94 -4.76 -16.39 15.61
CA GLY A 94 -4.38 -17.78 15.42
C GLY A 94 -5.45 -18.65 14.77
N PRO A 95 -5.28 -19.98 14.82
CA PRO A 95 -6.29 -20.91 14.34
C PRO A 95 -7.64 -20.67 15.02
N GLU A 96 -8.73 -20.86 14.26
CA GLU A 96 -10.11 -20.62 14.66
C GLU A 96 -10.53 -19.14 14.82
N ASP A 97 -9.60 -18.18 14.71
CA ASP A 97 -9.97 -16.76 14.67
C ASP A 97 -10.46 -16.34 13.28
N GLU A 98 -11.49 -15.50 13.26
CA GLU A 98 -12.04 -14.91 12.04
C GLU A 98 -11.57 -13.46 11.87
N VAL A 99 -11.08 -13.12 10.67
CA VAL A 99 -10.63 -11.77 10.31
C VAL A 99 -11.44 -11.26 9.14
N ILE A 100 -12.26 -10.23 9.36
CA ILE A 100 -13.11 -9.64 8.32
C ILE A 100 -12.27 -8.71 7.44
N VAL A 101 -12.35 -8.92 6.13
CA VAL A 101 -11.67 -8.10 5.12
C VAL A 101 -12.63 -7.68 3.99
N PRO A 102 -12.40 -6.53 3.32
CA PRO A 102 -13.18 -6.17 2.14
C PRO A 102 -12.99 -7.18 1.01
N THR A 103 -14.07 -7.50 0.28
CA THR A 103 -14.00 -8.38 -0.90
C THR A 103 -13.23 -7.75 -2.06
N TYR A 104 -13.21 -6.42 -2.15
CA TYR A 104 -12.50 -5.67 -3.19
C TYR A 104 -11.31 -4.92 -2.59
N THR A 105 -10.16 -5.60 -2.53
CA THR A 105 -8.89 -5.09 -2.00
C THR A 105 -7.71 -5.83 -2.62
N TRP A 106 -6.48 -5.46 -2.27
CA TRP A 106 -5.27 -6.21 -2.63
C TRP A 106 -5.17 -7.53 -1.87
N ILE A 107 -4.59 -8.56 -2.49
CA ILE A 107 -4.51 -9.93 -1.92
C ILE A 107 -3.76 -9.98 -0.57
N CYS A 108 -2.79 -9.10 -0.35
CA CYS A 108 -2.08 -8.98 0.93
C CYS A 108 -2.78 -7.98 1.86
N SER A 109 -4.00 -8.30 2.29
CA SER A 109 -4.81 -7.47 3.21
C SER A 109 -4.80 -7.95 4.67
N ILE A 110 -4.18 -9.11 4.93
CA ILE A 110 -3.92 -9.71 6.25
C ILE A 110 -2.52 -10.36 6.26
#